data_AF-A0A6I7HSH9-F1
#
_entry.id   AF-A0A6I7HSH9-F1
#
_cell.length_a   1.000
_cell.length_b   1.000
_cell.length_c   1.000
_cell.angle_alpha   90.00
_cell.angle_beta   90.00
_cell.angle_gamma   90.00
#
_symmetry.space_group_name_H-M   'P 1'
#
loop_
_entity.id
_entity.type
_entity.pdbx_description
1 polymer ?
#
loop_
_entity_poly.entity_id
_entity_poly.type
_entity_poly.pdbx_seq_one_letter_code
_entity_poly.pdbx_strand_id
1 'polypeptide(L)'
;MRLRGDPNCVDGIGRILAHVRLVLLQPTRVMPDARRTLAIASFLKIMTANSVNDGDQVFGSASLRRGAAGKVHVIACGAIAREILAVKALNGLDHLTLECLPAIWHVWPDRIAPSLRQKIAEARAEGHEKIFIGYAECGTQGEIDRICREEGIERLSGPHCYAFFTGTEKFLAECESEFTAFYLTDLITRQFEAFVIEPLKLDRHPEIRDMVFGNYTKIVYLAQTEDAELQAKAKWAADYLKLAYEYRFTGYGDLEHELKAVAAPRNGG
;
A
#
# COMPACT_ATOMS: atom_id res chain seq x y z
N MET A 1 10.49 17.54 12.64
CA MET A 1 10.35 16.94 13.99
C MET A 1 9.97 15.49 13.79
N ARG A 2 10.91 14.53 13.97
CA ARG A 2 10.61 13.10 13.78
C ARG A 2 9.79 12.62 14.97
N LEU A 3 8.52 12.34 14.77
CA LEU A 3 7.67 11.66 15.73
C LEU A 3 8.24 10.24 15.94
N ARG A 4 8.92 10.01 17.06
CA ARG A 4 9.38 8.66 17.46
C ARG A 4 8.24 8.01 18.23
N GLY A 5 7.39 7.26 17.54
CA GLY A 5 6.52 6.26 18.18
C GLY A 5 7.32 5.03 18.60
N ASP A 6 6.80 4.24 19.54
CA ASP A 6 7.39 2.97 19.98
C ASP A 6 7.66 2.06 18.77
N PRO A 7 8.88 1.53 18.58
CA PRO A 7 9.20 0.59 17.49
C PRO A 7 8.28 -0.65 17.47
N ASN A 8 7.66 -1.04 18.59
CA ASN A 8 6.69 -2.14 18.63
C ASN A 8 5.32 -1.80 18.02
N CYS A 9 4.93 -0.52 18.03
CA CYS A 9 3.69 -0.02 17.42
C CYS A 9 3.75 -0.04 15.89
N VAL A 10 4.90 0.36 15.33
CA VAL A 10 5.11 0.56 13.89
C VAL A 10 5.39 -0.74 13.14
N ASP A 11 5.65 -1.84 13.85
CA ASP A 11 6.11 -3.13 13.30
C ASP A 11 5.01 -4.22 13.30
N GLY A 12 3.75 -3.86 13.58
CA GLY A 12 2.63 -4.82 13.65
C GLY A 12 2.39 -5.60 12.34
N ILE A 13 2.57 -4.94 11.19
CA ILE A 13 2.58 -5.61 9.87
C ILE A 13 3.86 -6.46 9.72
N GLY A 14 5.03 -5.95 10.16
CA GLY A 14 6.29 -6.69 10.17
C GLY A 14 6.19 -8.04 10.91
N ARG A 15 5.40 -8.12 11.99
CA ARG A 15 5.14 -9.36 12.73
C ARG A 15 4.21 -10.34 11.99
N ILE A 16 3.14 -9.86 11.37
CA ILE A 16 2.27 -10.69 10.50
C ILE A 16 3.10 -11.24 9.35
N LEU A 17 3.90 -10.39 8.71
CA LEU A 17 4.74 -10.75 7.58
C LEU A 17 5.89 -11.67 7.97
N ALA A 18 6.51 -11.50 9.13
CA ALA A 18 7.48 -12.45 9.66
C ALA A 18 6.84 -13.82 9.89
N HIS A 19 5.59 -13.88 10.37
CA HIS A 19 4.86 -15.13 10.55
C HIS A 19 4.43 -15.78 9.23
N VAL A 20 3.90 -15.00 8.27
CA VAL A 20 3.57 -15.46 6.92
C VAL A 20 4.83 -15.95 6.20
N ARG A 21 5.96 -15.25 6.35
CA ARG A 21 7.28 -15.64 5.84
C ARG A 21 7.75 -16.94 6.51
N LEU A 22 7.54 -17.11 7.81
CA LEU A 22 7.87 -18.34 8.53
C LEU A 22 7.02 -19.53 8.07
N VAL A 23 5.72 -19.32 7.80
CA VAL A 23 4.77 -20.39 7.46
C VAL A 23 4.82 -20.76 5.98
N LEU A 24 5.01 -19.79 5.07
CA LEU A 24 5.03 -20.02 3.62
C LEU A 24 6.41 -20.39 3.05
N LEU A 25 7.50 -20.09 3.75
CA LEU A 25 8.87 -20.34 3.27
C LEU A 25 9.62 -21.40 4.09
N GLN A 26 8.97 -22.18 4.97
CA GLN A 26 9.61 -23.40 5.44
C GLN A 26 9.81 -24.32 4.24
N PRO A 27 11.04 -24.80 3.95
CA PRO A 27 11.23 -25.82 2.95
C PRO A 27 10.51 -27.07 3.45
N THR A 28 9.34 -27.36 2.87
CA THR A 28 8.68 -28.65 3.05
C THR A 28 9.68 -29.72 2.63
N ARG A 29 10.25 -30.43 3.61
CA ARG A 29 10.93 -31.69 3.33
C ARG A 29 9.90 -32.61 2.68
N VAL A 30 10.23 -33.03 1.46
CA VAL A 30 9.61 -34.11 0.66
C VAL A 30 8.36 -33.72 -0.15
N MET A 31 8.55 -33.47 -1.46
CA MET A 31 7.80 -34.11 -2.57
C MET A 31 8.50 -33.82 -3.91
N PRO A 32 8.64 -34.79 -4.85
CA PRO A 32 9.43 -34.63 -6.06
C PRO A 32 8.68 -33.97 -7.23
N ASP A 33 9.51 -33.61 -8.20
CA ASP A 33 9.40 -32.66 -9.30
C ASP A 33 8.48 -33.15 -10.45
N ALA A 34 7.58 -32.27 -10.94
CA ALA A 34 6.89 -32.29 -12.25
C ALA A 34 5.64 -31.39 -12.28
N ARG A 35 4.98 -31.14 -11.12
CA ARG A 35 3.79 -30.27 -11.05
C ARG A 35 4.10 -28.78 -10.82
N ARG A 36 5.37 -28.43 -10.58
CA ARG A 36 5.81 -27.04 -10.34
C ARG A 36 5.67 -26.15 -11.57
N THR A 37 5.93 -26.67 -12.77
CA THR A 37 5.95 -25.86 -13.99
C THR A 37 4.55 -25.43 -14.46
N LEU A 38 3.53 -26.26 -14.22
CA LEU A 38 2.14 -25.96 -14.64
C LEU A 38 1.43 -24.99 -13.68
N ALA A 39 1.76 -25.05 -12.38
CA ALA A 39 1.19 -24.17 -11.36
C ALA A 39 1.75 -22.75 -11.44
N ILE A 40 3.04 -22.59 -11.75
CA ILE A 40 3.68 -21.27 -11.93
C ILE A 40 3.14 -20.58 -13.19
N ALA A 41 2.91 -21.32 -14.28
CA ALA A 41 2.38 -20.77 -15.53
C ALA A 41 0.91 -20.32 -15.40
N SER A 42 0.09 -21.03 -14.63
CA SER A 42 -1.30 -20.62 -14.35
C SER A 42 -1.37 -19.44 -13.36
N PHE A 43 -0.42 -19.35 -12.41
CA PHE A 43 -0.29 -18.24 -11.47
C PHE A 43 0.15 -16.94 -12.15
N LEU A 44 1.09 -16.99 -13.11
CA LEU A 44 1.47 -15.81 -13.90
C LEU A 44 0.34 -15.28 -14.79
N LYS A 45 -0.51 -16.16 -15.32
CA LYS A 45 -1.62 -15.79 -16.23
C LYS A 45 -2.77 -15.05 -15.53
N ILE A 46 -2.99 -15.34 -14.25
CA ILE A 46 -3.97 -14.62 -13.41
C ILE A 46 -3.38 -13.27 -12.93
N MET A 47 -2.07 -13.22 -12.67
CA MET A 47 -1.37 -12.01 -12.21
C MET A 47 -1.20 -10.93 -13.30
N THR A 48 -1.26 -11.28 -14.59
CA THR A 48 -1.28 -10.30 -15.69
C THR A 48 -2.69 -9.80 -16.05
N ALA A 49 -3.74 -10.43 -15.55
CA ALA A 49 -5.13 -10.10 -15.93
C ALA A 49 -5.75 -8.91 -15.17
N ASN A 50 -4.99 -8.21 -14.32
CA ASN A 50 -5.38 -6.94 -13.69
C ASN A 50 -4.42 -5.80 -14.06
N SER A 51 -3.82 -5.84 -15.26
CA SER A 51 -3.34 -4.61 -15.90
C SER A 51 -4.56 -3.79 -16.31
N VAL A 52 -4.83 -2.71 -15.60
CA VAL A 52 -5.71 -1.66 -16.13
C VAL A 52 -4.97 -1.07 -17.33
N ASN A 53 -5.30 -1.57 -18.51
CA ASN A 53 -4.99 -0.95 -19.78
C ASN A 53 -6.26 -0.19 -20.17
N ASP A 54 -6.26 1.12 -19.94
CA ASP A 54 -7.25 2.01 -20.54
C ASP A 54 -6.52 3.16 -21.22
N GLY A 55 -6.45 3.05 -22.56
CA GLY A 55 -6.55 4.16 -23.48
C GLY A 55 -5.29 4.97 -23.78
N ASP A 56 -4.61 4.60 -24.87
CA ASP A 56 -3.97 5.57 -25.75
C ASP A 56 -5.00 6.64 -26.17
N GLN A 57 -4.79 7.89 -25.74
CA GLN A 57 -5.38 9.06 -26.37
C GLN A 57 -4.23 9.97 -26.80
N VAL A 58 -3.78 9.75 -28.04
CA VAL A 58 -2.86 10.61 -28.77
C VAL A 58 -3.56 11.95 -29.01
N PHE A 59 -3.18 12.99 -28.26
CA PHE A 59 -3.46 14.37 -28.65
C PHE A 59 -2.20 15.02 -29.19
N GLY A 60 -2.33 15.48 -30.44
CA GLY A 60 -1.26 15.99 -31.27
C GLY A 60 -0.52 17.20 -30.71
N SER A 61 0.69 17.32 -31.21
CA SER A 61 1.65 18.40 -31.04
C SER A 61 1.06 19.80 -31.24
N ALA A 62 0.86 20.55 -30.15
CA ALA A 62 0.90 22.02 -30.13
C ALA A 62 0.81 22.59 -28.70
N SER A 63 1.83 22.37 -27.84
CA SER A 63 2.12 23.23 -26.67
C SER A 63 3.40 22.80 -25.94
N LEU A 64 4.53 22.75 -26.65
CA LEU A 64 5.84 22.40 -26.07
C LEU A 64 6.46 23.52 -25.20
N ARG A 65 5.76 24.64 -24.94
CA ARG A 65 6.36 25.78 -24.21
C ARG A 65 5.38 26.55 -23.31
N ARG A 66 4.57 25.86 -22.52
CA ARG A 66 3.95 26.44 -21.32
C ARG A 66 4.00 25.46 -20.14
N GLY A 67 4.95 25.71 -19.24
CA GLY A 67 4.91 25.23 -17.85
C GLY A 67 5.47 23.83 -17.55
N ALA A 68 6.77 23.59 -17.73
CA ALA A 68 7.46 22.51 -17.03
C ALA A 68 7.48 22.73 -15.49
N ALA A 69 7.26 23.97 -15.05
CA ALA A 69 7.12 24.32 -13.64
C ALA A 69 5.74 23.87 -13.11
N GLY A 70 5.68 22.67 -12.53
CA GLY A 70 4.54 22.25 -11.71
C GLY A 70 4.22 20.76 -11.71
N LYS A 71 4.63 19.99 -12.74
CA LYS A 71 4.31 18.55 -12.82
C LYS A 71 5.00 17.76 -11.71
N VAL A 72 4.26 16.88 -11.04
CA VAL A 72 4.78 16.00 -9.99
C VAL A 72 4.56 14.57 -10.43
N HIS A 73 5.61 13.75 -10.37
CA HIS A 73 5.52 12.32 -10.64
C HIS A 73 5.50 11.54 -9.34
N VAL A 74 4.42 10.80 -9.10
CA VAL A 74 4.28 9.96 -7.90
C VAL A 74 4.62 8.53 -8.25
N ILE A 75 5.61 7.97 -7.56
CA ILE A 75 5.91 6.53 -7.60
C ILE A 75 5.33 5.92 -6.32
N ALA A 76 4.20 5.21 -6.43
CA ALA A 76 3.39 4.80 -5.30
C ALA A 76 3.27 3.29 -5.12
N CYS A 77 2.76 2.89 -3.95
CA CYS A 77 2.25 1.54 -3.75
C CYS A 77 0.98 1.34 -4.58
N GLY A 78 0.92 0.26 -5.36
CA GLY A 78 -0.30 -0.11 -6.07
C GLY A 78 -1.49 -0.35 -5.15
N ALA A 79 -1.25 -0.59 -3.85
CA ALA A 79 -2.30 -0.78 -2.86
C ALA A 79 -3.07 0.50 -2.50
N ILE A 80 -2.58 1.67 -2.91
CA ILE A 80 -3.25 2.96 -2.67
C ILE A 80 -3.55 3.72 -3.99
N ALA A 81 -3.44 3.04 -5.13
CA ALA A 81 -3.58 3.67 -6.44
C ALA A 81 -4.97 4.30 -6.64
N ARG A 82 -6.03 3.60 -6.21
CA ARG A 82 -7.41 4.10 -6.32
C ARG A 82 -7.61 5.35 -5.47
N GLU A 83 -7.03 5.37 -4.28
CA GLU A 83 -7.12 6.46 -3.33
C GLU A 83 -6.35 7.69 -3.83
N ILE A 84 -5.15 7.51 -4.40
CA ILE A 84 -4.41 8.60 -5.05
C ILE A 84 -5.19 9.18 -6.22
N LEU A 85 -5.75 8.31 -7.09
CA LEU A 85 -6.56 8.76 -8.24
C LEU A 85 -7.83 9.50 -7.79
N ALA A 86 -8.48 9.05 -6.72
CA ALA A 86 -9.64 9.72 -6.15
C ALA A 86 -9.26 11.10 -5.59
N VAL A 87 -8.20 11.20 -4.78
CA VAL A 87 -7.69 12.47 -4.27
C VAL A 87 -7.35 13.43 -5.40
N LYS A 88 -6.67 12.94 -6.45
CA LYS A 88 -6.32 13.70 -7.64
C LYS A 88 -7.56 14.30 -8.30
N ALA A 89 -8.57 13.48 -8.55
CA ALA A 89 -9.81 13.91 -9.21
C ALA A 89 -10.60 14.91 -8.34
N LEU A 90 -10.75 14.64 -7.04
CA LEU A 90 -11.48 15.49 -6.10
C LEU A 90 -10.85 16.87 -5.92
N ASN A 91 -9.53 16.99 -6.11
CA ASN A 91 -8.77 18.21 -5.88
C ASN A 91 -8.24 18.87 -7.16
N GLY A 92 -8.61 18.37 -8.35
CA GLY A 92 -8.15 18.92 -9.64
C GLY A 92 -6.64 18.88 -9.83
N LEU A 93 -5.96 17.84 -9.33
CA LEU A 93 -4.51 17.73 -9.36
C LEU A 93 -3.99 17.11 -10.67
N ASP A 94 -4.48 17.57 -11.82
CA ASP A 94 -4.25 16.93 -13.12
C ASP A 94 -2.76 16.81 -13.52
N HIS A 95 -1.93 17.70 -12.98
CA HIS A 95 -0.47 17.72 -13.16
C HIS A 95 0.30 16.69 -12.34
N LEU A 96 -0.36 15.93 -11.45
CA LEU A 96 0.20 14.76 -10.80
C LEU A 96 0.12 13.55 -11.73
N THR A 97 1.25 12.98 -12.14
CA THR A 97 1.29 11.65 -12.79
C THR A 97 1.52 10.57 -11.75
N LEU A 98 1.02 9.37 -12.00
CA LEU A 98 1.10 8.24 -11.07
C LEU A 98 1.69 7.03 -11.78
N GLU A 99 2.77 6.51 -11.23
CA GLU A 99 3.29 5.16 -11.51
C GLU A 99 3.17 4.32 -10.23
N CYS A 100 2.77 3.06 -10.36
CA CYS A 100 2.61 2.17 -9.23
C CYS A 100 3.53 0.95 -9.31
N LEU A 101 4.15 0.61 -8.18
CA LEU A 101 4.70 -0.72 -7.97
C LEU A 101 3.57 -1.73 -7.69
N PRO A 102 3.76 -3.04 -7.94
CA PRO A 102 2.74 -4.06 -7.70
C PRO A 102 2.14 -4.00 -6.29
N ALA A 103 0.80 -3.98 -6.21
CA ALA A 103 0.08 -3.82 -4.95
C ALA A 103 0.53 -4.85 -3.91
N ILE A 104 0.71 -6.13 -4.30
CA ILE A 104 1.13 -7.21 -3.40
C ILE A 104 2.46 -6.97 -2.70
N TRP A 105 3.33 -6.06 -3.17
CA TRP A 105 4.61 -5.79 -2.49
C TRP A 105 4.47 -5.08 -1.14
N HIS A 106 3.30 -4.58 -0.77
CA HIS A 106 3.06 -4.12 0.62
C HIS A 106 3.28 -5.23 1.66
N VAL A 107 3.24 -6.52 1.26
CA VAL A 107 3.62 -7.67 2.10
C VAL A 107 5.06 -8.18 1.86
N TRP A 108 5.82 -7.56 0.95
CA TRP A 108 7.20 -7.95 0.58
C TRP A 108 8.14 -6.72 0.63
N PRO A 109 8.44 -6.18 1.83
CA PRO A 109 9.18 -4.92 1.96
C PRO A 109 10.58 -4.93 1.33
N ASP A 110 11.21 -6.10 1.26
CA ASP A 110 12.51 -6.32 0.62
C ASP A 110 12.50 -6.07 -0.90
N ARG A 111 11.32 -6.06 -1.53
CA ARG A 111 11.15 -5.72 -2.95
C ARG A 111 11.01 -4.22 -3.19
N ILE A 112 10.55 -3.46 -2.20
CA ILE A 112 10.15 -2.06 -2.38
C ILE A 112 11.37 -1.19 -2.71
N ALA A 113 12.42 -1.23 -1.86
CA ALA A 113 13.57 -0.34 -2.00
C ALA A 113 14.34 -0.51 -3.34
N PRO A 114 14.68 -1.75 -3.79
CA PRO A 114 15.33 -1.93 -5.09
C PRO A 114 14.50 -1.40 -6.25
N SER A 115 13.19 -1.63 -6.24
CA SER A 115 12.31 -1.17 -7.31
C SER A 115 12.05 0.33 -7.29
N LEU A 116 11.99 0.96 -6.12
CA LEU A 116 11.93 2.42 -6.04
C LEU A 116 13.17 3.06 -6.66
N ARG A 117 14.38 2.54 -6.38
CA ARG A 117 15.60 3.07 -7.03
C ARG A 117 15.53 2.97 -8.54
N GLN A 118 15.10 1.82 -9.06
CA GLN A 118 14.91 1.63 -10.50
C GLN A 118 13.92 2.65 -11.08
N LYS A 119 12.73 2.78 -10.48
CA LYS A 119 11.69 3.69 -10.96
C LYS A 119 12.07 5.16 -10.85
N ILE A 120 12.79 5.55 -9.81
CA ILE A 120 13.33 6.91 -9.70
C ILE A 120 14.31 7.17 -10.85
N ALA A 121 15.24 6.25 -11.13
CA ALA A 121 16.20 6.41 -12.22
C ALA A 121 15.52 6.49 -13.60
N GLU A 122 14.52 5.64 -13.85
CA GLU A 122 13.70 5.67 -15.07
C GLU A 122 12.98 7.02 -15.21
N ALA A 123 12.29 7.47 -14.15
CA ALA A 123 11.57 8.74 -14.16
C ALA A 123 12.52 9.93 -14.40
N ARG A 124 13.73 9.91 -13.82
CA ARG A 124 14.75 10.95 -14.08
C ARG A 124 15.21 10.94 -15.53
N ALA A 125 15.44 9.76 -16.12
CA ALA A 125 15.83 9.63 -17.52
C ALA A 125 14.73 10.13 -18.47
N GLU A 126 13.46 10.00 -18.08
CA GLU A 126 12.30 10.53 -18.80
C GLU A 126 12.07 12.04 -18.58
N GLY A 127 12.88 12.68 -17.75
CA GLY A 127 12.84 14.13 -17.52
C GLY A 127 11.91 14.59 -16.39
N HIS A 128 11.52 13.69 -15.48
CA HIS A 128 10.76 14.08 -14.29
C HIS A 128 11.63 14.85 -13.29
N GLU A 129 11.38 16.16 -13.17
CA GLU A 129 12.11 17.04 -12.25
C GLU A 129 11.63 16.91 -10.79
N LYS A 130 10.32 16.77 -10.58
CA LYS A 130 9.71 16.62 -9.25
C LYS A 130 9.10 15.24 -9.10
N ILE A 131 9.74 14.42 -8.28
CA ILE A 131 9.29 13.07 -7.93
C ILE A 131 8.82 13.11 -6.47
N PHE A 132 7.76 12.37 -6.16
CA PHE A 132 7.26 12.14 -4.81
C PHE A 132 7.01 10.64 -4.61
N ILE A 133 7.41 10.10 -3.47
CA ILE A 133 7.25 8.68 -3.19
C ILE A 133 5.92 8.45 -2.46
N GLY A 134 4.97 7.82 -3.15
CA GLY A 134 3.69 7.36 -2.60
C GLY A 134 3.82 6.08 -1.76
N TYR A 135 4.84 6.03 -0.91
CA TYR A 135 5.06 4.99 0.11
C TYR A 135 5.33 5.66 1.45
N ALA A 136 4.76 5.10 2.51
CA ALA A 136 5.23 5.35 3.87
C ALA A 136 6.52 4.55 4.15
N GLU A 137 6.88 4.31 5.41
CA GLU A 137 8.05 3.48 5.75
C GLU A 137 7.87 2.01 5.31
N CYS A 138 6.66 1.48 5.45
CA CYS A 138 6.18 0.20 4.93
C CYS A 138 7.06 -1.03 5.28
N GLY A 139 7.72 -1.03 6.44
CA GLY A 139 8.54 -2.15 6.91
C GLY A 139 9.89 -2.28 6.20
N THR A 140 10.34 -1.23 5.50
CA THR A 140 11.63 -1.24 4.78
C THR A 140 12.85 -0.99 5.67
N GLN A 141 12.61 -0.83 6.97
CA GLN A 141 13.61 -0.58 8.02
C GLN A 141 14.47 0.67 7.72
N GLY A 142 13.83 1.71 7.20
CA GLY A 142 14.45 3.00 6.91
C GLY A 142 15.15 3.09 5.54
N GLU A 143 15.06 2.05 4.69
CA GLU A 143 15.67 2.09 3.35
C GLU A 143 14.98 3.10 2.42
N ILE A 144 13.65 3.28 2.50
CA ILE A 144 12.98 4.34 1.73
C ILE A 144 13.45 5.73 2.20
N ASP A 145 13.62 5.94 3.50
CA ASP A 145 14.16 7.20 4.03
C ASP A 145 15.58 7.47 3.55
N ARG A 146 16.38 6.41 3.38
CA ARG A 146 17.73 6.50 2.83
C ARG A 146 17.71 6.92 1.37
N ILE A 147 16.89 6.25 0.55
CA ILE A 147 16.68 6.60 -0.86
C ILE A 147 16.25 8.06 -0.98
N CYS A 148 15.25 8.48 -0.20
CA CYS A 148 14.74 9.86 -0.22
C CYS A 148 15.84 10.90 0.06
N ARG A 149 16.72 10.63 1.04
CA ARG A 149 17.87 11.51 1.33
C ARG A 149 18.90 11.54 0.21
N GLU A 150 19.22 10.40 -0.38
CA GLU A 150 20.20 10.28 -1.47
C GLU A 150 19.72 10.98 -2.74
N GLU A 151 18.43 10.86 -3.05
CA GLU A 151 17.82 11.38 -4.28
C GLU A 151 17.24 12.80 -4.12
N GLY A 152 17.24 13.35 -2.90
CA GLY A 152 16.64 14.66 -2.59
C GLY A 152 15.12 14.70 -2.83
N ILE A 153 14.42 13.59 -2.54
CA ILE A 153 12.99 13.39 -2.77
C ILE A 153 12.26 13.22 -1.43
N GLU A 154 10.97 13.53 -1.40
CA GLU A 154 10.08 13.33 -0.25
C GLU A 154 9.17 12.10 -0.46
N ARG A 155 8.67 11.55 0.65
CA ARG A 155 7.74 10.42 0.66
C ARG A 155 6.53 10.70 1.54
N LEU A 156 5.47 9.90 1.39
CA LEU A 156 4.35 9.90 2.34
C LEU A 156 4.86 9.67 3.76
N SER A 157 4.32 10.43 4.71
CA SER A 157 4.71 10.35 6.11
C SER A 157 4.17 9.08 6.79
N GLY A 158 4.64 8.85 8.02
CA GLY A 158 4.17 7.74 8.85
C GLY A 158 4.78 6.37 8.52
N PRO A 159 4.37 5.35 9.30
CA PRO A 159 4.89 3.99 9.21
C PRO A 159 4.27 3.15 8.08
N HIS A 160 2.99 3.33 7.77
CA HIS A 160 2.25 2.55 6.76
C HIS A 160 0.95 3.26 6.40
N CYS A 161 0.19 2.72 5.43
CA CYS A 161 -1.03 3.36 4.95
C CYS A 161 -2.14 3.54 5.99
N TYR A 162 -2.29 2.61 6.94
CA TYR A 162 -3.27 2.77 8.01
C TYR A 162 -3.02 4.03 8.85
N ALA A 163 -1.76 4.45 9.00
CA ALA A 163 -1.41 5.62 9.78
C ALA A 163 -1.83 6.89 9.06
N PHE A 164 -1.42 7.08 7.80
CA PHE A 164 -1.80 8.29 7.08
C PHE A 164 -3.30 8.34 6.77
N PHE A 165 -4.00 7.21 6.58
CA PHE A 165 -5.45 7.24 6.43
C PHE A 165 -6.14 7.66 7.74
N THR A 166 -5.69 7.15 8.89
CA THR A 166 -6.23 7.54 10.20
C THR A 166 -5.86 8.98 10.59
N GLY A 167 -4.79 9.53 9.98
CA GLY A 167 -4.04 10.67 10.48
C GLY A 167 -2.88 10.17 11.34
N THR A 168 -1.65 10.44 10.93
CA THR A 168 -0.43 9.82 11.46
C THR A 168 -0.24 10.13 12.94
N GLU A 169 -0.51 11.37 13.36
CA GLU A 169 -0.44 11.76 14.76
C GLU A 169 -1.44 10.99 15.62
N LYS A 170 -2.69 10.91 15.17
CA LYS A 170 -3.76 10.15 15.83
C LYS A 170 -3.39 8.67 15.92
N PHE A 171 -2.95 8.08 14.82
CA PHE A 171 -2.56 6.68 14.78
C PHE A 171 -1.44 6.37 15.79
N LEU A 172 -0.40 7.21 15.85
CA LEU A 172 0.71 7.03 16.78
C LEU A 172 0.29 7.17 18.25
N ALA A 173 -0.72 8.00 18.55
CA ALA A 173 -1.27 8.11 19.89
C ALA A 173 -2.13 6.89 20.29
N GLU A 174 -2.88 6.32 19.34
CA GLU A 174 -3.78 5.19 19.60
C GLU A 174 -3.06 3.84 19.61
N CYS A 175 -1.97 3.71 18.85
CA CYS A 175 -1.30 2.43 18.59
C CYS A 175 -0.78 1.75 19.88
N GLU A 176 -0.46 2.52 20.93
CA GLU A 176 -0.01 1.97 22.22
C GLU A 176 -1.07 1.06 22.88
N SER A 177 -2.34 1.31 22.57
CA SER A 177 -3.48 0.57 23.13
C SER A 177 -4.15 -0.38 22.12
N GLU A 178 -3.84 -0.25 20.83
CA GLU A 178 -4.51 -0.94 19.72
C GLU A 178 -3.60 -1.97 19.00
N PHE A 179 -2.59 -2.49 19.68
CA PHE A 179 -1.65 -3.48 19.11
C PHE A 179 -2.28 -4.86 18.82
N THR A 180 -3.51 -5.12 19.26
CA THR A 180 -4.27 -6.36 18.96
C THR A 180 -5.34 -6.19 17.87
N ALA A 181 -5.35 -5.06 17.15
CA ALA A 181 -6.25 -4.84 16.03
C ALA A 181 -5.64 -5.33 14.70
N PHE A 182 -6.47 -5.96 13.88
CA PHE A 182 -6.15 -6.25 12.49
C PHE A 182 -6.85 -5.21 11.60
N TYR A 183 -6.07 -4.41 10.89
CA TYR A 183 -6.64 -3.31 10.10
C TYR A 183 -7.03 -3.76 8.69
N LEU A 184 -8.16 -3.27 8.23
CA LEU A 184 -8.58 -3.34 6.82
C LEU A 184 -8.68 -1.93 6.24
N THR A 185 -8.26 -1.77 4.98
CA THR A 185 -8.62 -0.62 4.13
C THR A 185 -9.66 -1.05 3.10
N ASP A 186 -10.17 -0.13 2.28
CA ASP A 186 -11.10 -0.42 1.19
C ASP A 186 -10.51 -1.45 0.21
N LEU A 187 -9.22 -1.35 -0.12
CA LEU A 187 -8.56 -2.35 -0.97
C LEU A 187 -8.57 -3.74 -0.33
N ILE A 188 -8.07 -3.86 0.90
CA ILE A 188 -7.92 -5.16 1.56
C ILE A 188 -9.30 -5.77 1.80
N THR A 189 -10.28 -4.95 2.17
CA THR A 189 -11.68 -5.38 2.30
C THR A 189 -12.21 -5.92 0.97
N ARG A 190 -12.03 -5.16 -0.12
CA ARG A 190 -12.51 -5.55 -1.45
C ARG A 190 -11.86 -6.85 -1.94
N GLN A 191 -10.58 -7.04 -1.65
CA GLN A 191 -9.74 -8.16 -2.11
C GLN A 191 -9.37 -9.12 -0.96
N PHE A 192 -10.22 -9.23 0.06
CA PHE A 192 -9.89 -9.95 1.29
C PHE A 192 -9.49 -11.41 1.03
N GLU A 193 -10.16 -12.06 0.11
CA GLU A 193 -9.88 -13.42 -0.32
C GLU A 193 -8.46 -13.53 -0.89
N ALA A 194 -8.12 -12.66 -1.85
CA ALA A 194 -6.82 -12.68 -2.54
C ALA A 194 -5.66 -12.20 -1.67
N PHE A 195 -5.90 -11.32 -0.69
CA PHE A 195 -4.85 -10.72 0.14
C PHE A 195 -4.67 -11.42 1.49
N VAL A 196 -5.68 -12.12 1.99
CA VAL A 196 -5.66 -12.76 3.32
C VAL A 196 -5.88 -14.26 3.21
N ILE A 197 -6.98 -14.71 2.59
CA ILE A 197 -7.36 -16.13 2.60
C ILE A 197 -6.41 -16.97 1.74
N GLU A 198 -6.23 -16.62 0.46
CA GLU A 198 -5.43 -17.39 -0.49
C GLU A 198 -3.94 -17.47 -0.11
N PRO A 199 -3.28 -16.35 0.29
CA PRO A 199 -1.86 -16.41 0.65
C PRO A 199 -1.62 -17.25 1.90
N LEU A 200 -2.52 -17.19 2.89
CA LEU A 200 -2.45 -18.00 4.11
C LEU A 200 -3.06 -19.41 3.93
N LYS A 201 -3.71 -19.67 2.80
CA LYS A 201 -4.43 -20.92 2.48
C LYS A 201 -5.49 -21.29 3.53
N LEU A 202 -6.19 -20.30 4.07
CA LEU A 202 -7.20 -20.50 5.13
C LEU A 202 -8.40 -21.34 4.66
N ASP A 203 -8.65 -21.34 3.35
CA ASP A 203 -9.64 -22.19 2.68
C ASP A 203 -9.34 -23.69 2.79
N ARG A 204 -8.05 -24.05 2.84
CA ARG A 204 -7.56 -25.43 2.91
C ARG A 204 -7.06 -25.83 4.30
N HIS A 205 -6.57 -24.85 5.05
CA HIS A 205 -5.94 -25.02 6.37
C HIS A 205 -6.57 -24.06 7.38
N PRO A 206 -7.85 -24.25 7.76
CA PRO A 206 -8.55 -23.35 8.66
C PRO A 206 -7.91 -23.24 10.05
N GLU A 207 -7.09 -24.22 10.46
CA GLU A 207 -6.28 -24.18 11.68
C GLU A 207 -5.26 -23.04 11.70
N ILE A 208 -4.77 -22.61 10.52
CA ILE A 208 -3.83 -21.48 10.40
C ILE A 208 -4.48 -20.18 10.87
N ARG A 209 -5.82 -20.05 10.75
CA ARG A 209 -6.52 -18.86 11.22
C ARG A 209 -6.20 -18.61 12.69
N ASP A 210 -6.34 -19.60 13.55
CA ASP A 210 -6.16 -19.39 14.99
C ASP A 210 -4.67 -19.15 15.34
N MET A 211 -3.75 -19.73 14.56
CA MET A 211 -2.31 -19.46 14.72
C MET A 211 -1.92 -18.04 14.34
N VAL A 212 -2.47 -17.51 13.23
CA VAL A 212 -2.13 -16.18 12.72
C VAL A 212 -2.93 -15.10 13.44
N PHE A 213 -4.23 -15.33 13.63
CA PHE A 213 -5.18 -14.34 14.13
C PHE A 213 -5.51 -14.47 15.62
N GLY A 214 -5.04 -15.50 16.33
CA GLY A 214 -5.41 -15.76 17.72
C GLY A 214 -4.98 -14.71 18.75
N ASN A 215 -4.03 -13.83 18.40
CA ASN A 215 -3.63 -12.69 19.23
C ASN A 215 -4.35 -11.39 18.87
N TYR A 216 -5.20 -11.41 17.84
CA TYR A 216 -6.03 -10.28 17.48
C TYR A 216 -7.37 -10.38 18.19
N THR A 217 -7.91 -9.24 18.59
CA THR A 217 -9.20 -9.15 19.28
C THR A 217 -10.29 -8.59 18.39
N LYS A 218 -9.91 -7.77 17.41
CA LYS A 218 -10.84 -7.10 16.50
C LYS A 218 -10.25 -6.83 15.12
N ILE A 219 -11.12 -6.75 14.13
CA ILE A 219 -10.88 -6.03 12.89
C ILE A 219 -11.27 -4.57 13.09
N VAL A 220 -10.38 -3.66 12.68
CA VAL A 220 -10.71 -2.24 12.51
C VAL A 220 -10.72 -1.95 11.02
N TYR A 221 -11.91 -1.72 10.46
CA TYR A 221 -12.07 -1.31 9.08
C TYR A 221 -11.95 0.22 8.97
N LEU A 222 -10.83 0.67 8.42
CA LEU A 222 -10.56 2.06 8.06
C LEU A 222 -11.13 2.32 6.66
N ALA A 223 -12.31 2.92 6.59
CA ALA A 223 -13.02 3.14 5.34
C ALA A 223 -12.59 4.44 4.67
N GLN A 224 -12.11 4.34 3.43
CA GLN A 224 -11.77 5.52 2.61
C GLN A 224 -13.01 6.09 1.94
N THR A 225 -14.04 5.27 1.73
CA THR A 225 -15.33 5.66 1.16
C THR A 225 -16.50 5.12 1.98
N GLU A 226 -17.65 5.79 1.92
CA GLU A 226 -18.90 5.26 2.48
C GLU A 226 -19.55 4.30 1.49
N ASP A 227 -19.14 3.04 1.54
CA ASP A 227 -19.63 1.96 0.67
C ASP A 227 -20.26 0.84 1.53
N ALA A 228 -21.57 0.65 1.40
CA ALA A 228 -22.32 -0.33 2.18
C ALA A 228 -21.92 -1.79 1.87
N GLU A 229 -21.52 -2.08 0.62
CA GLU A 229 -21.06 -3.42 0.23
C GLU A 229 -19.70 -3.73 0.87
N LEU A 230 -18.79 -2.74 0.91
CA LEU A 230 -17.52 -2.89 1.60
C LEU A 230 -17.71 -3.04 3.11
N GLN A 231 -18.60 -2.27 3.73
CA GLN A 231 -18.90 -2.44 5.16
C GLN A 231 -19.41 -3.85 5.46
N ALA A 232 -20.34 -4.36 4.66
CA ALA A 232 -20.84 -5.74 4.79
C ALA A 232 -19.71 -6.77 4.60
N LYS A 233 -18.82 -6.56 3.62
CA LYS A 233 -17.67 -7.44 3.37
C LYS A 233 -16.65 -7.41 4.50
N ALA A 234 -16.36 -6.24 5.07
CA ALA A 234 -15.46 -6.10 6.21
C ALA A 234 -16.03 -6.78 7.45
N LYS A 235 -17.35 -6.69 7.67
CA LYS A 235 -18.02 -7.42 8.74
C LYS A 235 -17.95 -8.94 8.50
N TRP A 236 -18.20 -9.40 7.28
CA TRP A 236 -18.02 -10.82 6.94
C TRP A 236 -16.59 -11.30 7.19
N ALA A 237 -15.58 -10.50 6.85
CA ALA A 237 -14.18 -10.82 7.10
C ALA A 237 -13.89 -10.97 8.61
N ALA A 238 -14.49 -10.10 9.45
CA ALA A 238 -14.38 -10.21 10.90
C ALA A 238 -15.03 -11.49 11.42
N ASP A 239 -16.23 -11.83 10.93
CA ASP A 239 -16.93 -13.06 11.27
C ASP A 239 -16.13 -14.30 10.83
N TYR A 240 -15.53 -14.28 9.63
CA TYR A 240 -14.67 -15.34 9.10
C TYR A 240 -13.42 -15.57 9.96
N LEU A 241 -12.78 -14.48 10.39
CA LEU A 241 -11.60 -14.52 11.26
C LEU A 241 -11.93 -14.73 12.74
N LYS A 242 -13.21 -14.73 13.12
CA LYS A 242 -13.70 -14.80 14.52
C LYS A 242 -13.20 -13.63 15.39
N LEU A 243 -13.17 -12.44 14.82
CA LEU A 243 -12.75 -11.21 15.49
C LEU A 243 -13.95 -10.27 15.68
N ALA A 244 -13.90 -9.42 16.71
CA ALA A 244 -14.87 -8.33 16.83
C ALA A 244 -14.73 -7.36 15.64
N TYR A 245 -15.80 -6.65 15.29
CA TYR A 245 -15.80 -5.73 14.16
C TYR A 245 -15.94 -4.29 14.64
N GLU A 246 -15.06 -3.41 14.16
CA GLU A 246 -15.13 -1.98 14.36
C GLU A 246 -15.01 -1.25 13.02
N TYR A 247 -15.93 -0.31 12.79
CA TYR A 247 -15.93 0.55 11.61
C TYR A 247 -15.39 1.93 11.97
N ARG A 248 -14.50 2.48 11.14
CA ARG A 248 -14.02 3.86 11.23
C ARG A 248 -14.00 4.47 9.83
N PHE A 249 -14.82 5.48 9.61
CA PHE A 249 -14.67 6.32 8.42
C PHE A 249 -13.43 7.21 8.58
N THR A 250 -12.50 7.12 7.64
CA THR A 250 -11.26 7.91 7.63
C THR A 250 -11.17 8.88 6.47
N GLY A 251 -11.89 8.63 5.38
CA GLY A 251 -11.58 9.26 4.10
C GLY A 251 -10.13 8.96 3.71
N TYR A 252 -9.43 9.94 3.14
CA TYR A 252 -8.04 9.79 2.72
C TYR A 252 -7.01 10.25 3.75
N GLY A 253 -7.42 10.87 4.86
CA GLY A 253 -6.52 11.36 5.91
C GLY A 253 -5.37 12.22 5.38
N ASP A 254 -4.17 12.00 5.89
CA ASP A 254 -2.95 12.72 5.50
C ASP A 254 -2.57 12.49 4.03
N LEU A 255 -3.02 11.41 3.38
CA LEU A 255 -2.75 11.18 1.95
C LEU A 255 -3.21 12.39 1.12
N GLU A 256 -4.41 12.90 1.39
CA GLU A 256 -4.94 14.07 0.68
C GLU A 256 -4.12 15.31 0.98
N HIS A 257 -3.80 15.55 2.26
CA HIS A 257 -3.05 16.73 2.68
C HIS A 257 -1.65 16.77 2.07
N GLU A 258 -0.93 15.65 2.10
CA GLU A 258 0.42 15.54 1.56
C GLU A 258 0.43 15.65 0.04
N LEU A 259 -0.50 15.00 -0.67
CA LEU A 259 -0.60 15.14 -2.13
C LEU A 259 -0.88 16.57 -2.56
N LYS A 260 -1.76 17.30 -1.85
CA LYS A 260 -2.03 18.73 -2.11
C LYS A 260 -0.81 19.59 -1.81
N ALA A 261 -0.09 19.32 -0.72
CA ALA A 261 1.10 20.07 -0.35
C ALA A 261 2.21 19.92 -1.41
N VAL A 262 2.46 18.70 -1.90
CA VAL A 262 3.46 18.50 -2.96
C VAL A 262 2.95 18.97 -4.32
N ALA A 263 1.65 19.00 -4.57
CA ALA A 263 1.07 19.52 -5.81
C ALA A 263 1.03 21.06 -5.86
N ALA A 264 1.16 21.74 -4.71
CA ALA A 264 1.11 23.20 -4.65
C ALA A 264 2.29 23.83 -5.43
N PRO A 265 2.06 24.94 -6.15
CA PRO A 265 3.12 25.67 -6.82
C PRO A 265 4.14 26.16 -5.77
N ARG A 266 5.42 25.92 -6.02
CA ARG A 266 6.48 26.54 -5.21
C ARG A 266 6.47 28.03 -5.53
N ASN A 267 6.04 28.85 -4.59
CA ASN A 267 6.27 30.30 -4.67
C ASN A 267 7.78 30.50 -4.67
N GLY A 268 8.33 30.83 -5.84
CA GLY A 268 9.74 31.15 -6.00
C GLY A 268 10.09 32.35 -5.12
N GLY A 269 11.03 32.14 -4.19
CA GLY A 269 11.83 33.21 -3.61
C GLY A 269 13.01 33.53 -4.53
#